data_AF-A0A644WMV5-F1
#
_entry.id   AF-A0A644WMV5-F1
#
_cell.length_a   1.000
_cell.length_b   1.000
_cell.length_c   1.000
_cell.angle_alpha   90.00
_cell.angle_beta   90.00
_cell.angle_gamma   90.00
#
_symmetry.space_group_name_H-M   'P 1'
#
loop_
_entity.id
_entity.type
_entity.pdbx_description
1 polymer ?
#
loop_
_entity_poly.entity_id
_entity_poly.type
_entity_poly.pdbx_seq_one_letter_code
_entity_poly.pdbx_strand_id
1 'polypeptide(L)'
;MKGNADSLTLRSSSSELNKVEKLIEALADKYYLNDSYYANMMVALTEAFNNALIHGNKKDPAKTITIGFSISDKEMIFEVRDEGEGFDHLLFLNTRHSDNQRGIELIQSVSDKVEFSENGRCISIHFNVASVNKNMSQSRMSAFGQHTESSRTKQEDESKRN
;
A
#
# COMPACT_ATOMS: atom_id res chain seq x y z
N MET A 1 5.78 -11.09 15.62
CA MET A 1 6.07 -9.66 15.40
C MET A 1 4.82 -9.04 14.81
N LYS A 2 4.07 -8.25 15.57
CA LYS A 2 2.94 -7.47 15.03
C LYS A 2 3.56 -6.27 14.31
N GLY A 3 3.49 -6.21 12.98
CA GLY A 3 3.82 -4.99 12.26
C GLY A 3 2.92 -3.86 12.76
N ASN A 4 3.44 -2.63 12.83
CA ASN A 4 2.61 -1.47 13.11
C ASN A 4 1.51 -1.43 12.04
N ALA A 5 0.26 -1.56 12.47
CA ALA A 5 -0.91 -1.39 11.62
C ALA A 5 -1.33 0.06 11.74
N ASP A 6 -0.97 0.85 10.74
CA ASP A 6 -1.44 2.22 10.59
C ASP A 6 -2.72 2.20 9.75
N SER A 7 -3.56 3.24 9.88
CA SER A 7 -4.81 3.30 9.13
C SER A 7 -5.19 4.73 8.76
N LEU A 8 -5.92 4.85 7.65
CA LEU A 8 -6.49 6.09 7.13
C LEU A 8 -8.00 5.91 7.03
N THR A 9 -8.77 6.76 7.71
CA THR A 9 -10.24 6.78 7.59
C THR A 9 -10.66 7.93 6.70
N LEU A 10 -11.47 7.62 5.70
CA LEU A 10 -11.92 8.50 4.64
C LEU A 10 -13.45 8.59 4.67
N ARG A 11 -13.98 9.74 4.28
CA ARG A 11 -15.42 9.85 4.01
C ARG A 11 -15.75 9.08 2.72
N SER A 12 -16.97 8.57 2.63
CA SER A 12 -17.51 7.98 1.40
C SER A 12 -17.77 9.05 0.34
N SER A 13 -16.69 9.58 -0.26
CA SER A 13 -16.74 10.64 -1.27
C SER A 13 -15.55 10.54 -2.23
N SER A 14 -15.77 10.75 -3.53
CA SER A 14 -14.70 10.80 -4.54
C SER A 14 -13.64 11.87 -4.26
N SER A 15 -13.97 12.92 -3.50
CA SER A 15 -13.00 13.96 -3.10
C SER A 15 -11.87 13.43 -2.22
N GLU A 16 -12.05 12.26 -1.61
CA GLU A 16 -11.07 11.65 -0.71
C GLU A 16 -10.02 10.83 -1.47
N LEU A 17 -10.20 10.60 -2.78
CA LEU A 17 -9.26 9.81 -3.61
C LEU A 17 -7.83 10.37 -3.57
N ASN A 18 -7.68 11.70 -3.58
CA ASN A 18 -6.35 12.33 -3.48
C ASN A 18 -5.61 11.98 -2.18
N LYS A 19 -6.32 11.67 -1.10
CA LYS A 19 -5.69 11.23 0.16
C LYS A 19 -5.17 9.79 0.05
N VAL A 20 -5.83 8.95 -0.76
CA VAL A 20 -5.36 7.59 -1.08
C VAL A 20 -4.07 7.69 -1.91
N GLU A 21 -4.06 8.51 -2.95
CA GLU A 21 -2.87 8.73 -3.79
C GLU A 21 -1.67 9.21 -2.95
N LYS A 22 -1.88 10.22 -2.09
CA LYS A 22 -0.86 10.74 -1.18
C LYS A 22 -0.36 9.72 -0.16
N LEU A 23 -1.23 8.83 0.31
CA LEU A 23 -0.81 7.73 1.19
C LEU A 23 0.18 6.83 0.44
N ILE A 24 -0.10 6.50 -0.82
CA ILE A 24 0.74 5.62 -1.63
C ILE A 24 2.09 6.28 -1.93
N GLU A 25 2.08 7.56 -2.30
CA GLU A 25 3.30 8.37 -2.46
C GLU A 25 4.16 8.34 -1.19
N ALA A 26 3.56 8.62 -0.03
CA ALA A 26 4.27 8.63 1.24
C ALA A 26 4.85 7.26 1.61
N LEU A 27 4.14 6.17 1.30
CA LEU A 27 4.63 4.80 1.53
C LEU A 27 5.76 4.44 0.56
N ALA A 28 5.65 4.82 -0.70
CA ALA A 28 6.69 4.59 -1.70
C ALA A 28 8.00 5.28 -1.30
N ASP A 29 7.93 6.54 -0.88
CA ASP A 29 9.09 7.30 -0.39
C ASP A 29 9.66 6.69 0.89
N LYS A 30 8.81 6.38 1.87
CA LYS A 30 9.24 5.87 3.18
C LYS A 30 9.94 4.51 3.08
N TYR A 31 9.49 3.65 2.16
CA TYR A 31 9.98 2.29 2.01
C TYR A 31 10.85 2.08 0.77
N TYR A 32 11.18 3.15 0.03
CA TYR A 32 11.97 3.11 -1.21
C TYR A 32 11.42 2.07 -2.20
N LEU A 33 10.10 2.02 -2.36
CA LEU A 33 9.46 1.15 -3.33
C LEU A 33 9.88 1.57 -4.74
N ASN A 34 10.11 0.61 -5.63
CA ASN A 34 10.38 0.92 -7.03
C ASN A 34 9.10 1.33 -7.78
N ASP A 35 9.27 1.92 -8.96
CA ASP A 35 8.18 2.42 -9.80
C ASP A 35 7.11 1.35 -10.11
N SER A 36 7.51 0.08 -10.23
CA SER A 36 6.57 -1.02 -10.49
C SER A 36 5.66 -1.28 -9.29
N TYR A 37 6.21 -1.33 -8.07
CA TYR A 37 5.38 -1.48 -6.86
C TYR A 37 4.49 -0.27 -6.65
N TYR A 38 5.03 0.94 -6.85
CA TYR A 38 4.26 2.16 -6.76
C TYR A 38 3.07 2.16 -7.72
N ALA A 39 3.30 1.87 -9.01
CA ALA A 39 2.25 1.83 -10.01
C ALA A 39 1.20 0.76 -9.71
N ASN A 40 1.63 -0.44 -9.29
CA ASN A 40 0.71 -1.53 -8.94
C ASN A 40 -0.14 -1.19 -7.72
N MET A 41 0.44 -0.58 -6.68
CA MET A 41 -0.30 -0.11 -5.50
C MET A 41 -1.28 1.01 -5.86
N MET A 42 -0.88 1.94 -6.73
CA MET A 42 -1.74 3.02 -7.20
C MET A 42 -3.00 2.47 -7.88
N VAL A 43 -2.83 1.54 -8.82
CA VAL A 43 -3.96 0.89 -9.49
C VAL A 43 -4.83 0.11 -8.50
N ALA A 44 -4.23 -0.74 -7.66
CA ALA A 44 -4.98 -1.61 -6.76
C ALA A 44 -5.81 -0.83 -5.74
N LEU A 45 -5.22 0.19 -5.11
CA LEU A 45 -5.88 0.94 -4.03
C LEU A 45 -6.90 1.95 -4.54
N THR A 46 -6.66 2.57 -5.70
CA THR A 46 -7.66 3.46 -6.31
C THR A 46 -8.89 2.67 -6.74
N GLU A 47 -8.70 1.48 -7.31
CA GLU A 47 -9.79 0.58 -7.69
C GLU A 47 -10.53 0.03 -6.46
N ALA A 48 -9.81 -0.42 -5.44
CA ALA A 48 -10.41 -0.89 -4.20
C ALA A 48 -11.22 0.20 -3.48
N PHE A 49 -10.69 1.44 -3.44
CA PHE A 49 -11.42 2.58 -2.89
C PHE A 49 -12.68 2.89 -3.70
N ASN A 50 -12.60 2.87 -5.04
CA ASN A 50 -13.77 3.09 -5.90
C ASN A 50 -14.81 1.99 -5.71
N ASN A 51 -14.40 0.74 -5.53
CA ASN A 51 -15.32 -0.37 -5.23
C ASN A 51 -16.03 -0.16 -3.88
N ALA A 52 -15.27 0.19 -2.84
CA ALA A 52 -15.81 0.53 -1.53
C ALA A 52 -16.77 1.72 -1.59
N LEU A 53 -16.45 2.75 -2.37
CA LEU A 53 -17.26 3.96 -2.53
C LEU A 53 -18.56 3.71 -3.31
N ILE A 54 -18.44 3.10 -4.49
CA ILE A 54 -19.54 2.98 -5.47
C ILE A 54 -20.43 1.79 -5.12
N HIS A 55 -19.83 0.64 -4.80
CA HIS A 55 -20.56 -0.61 -4.62
C HIS A 55 -20.85 -0.91 -3.15
N GLY A 56 -19.87 -0.73 -2.27
CA GLY A 56 -20.05 -0.95 -0.83
C GLY A 56 -20.97 0.10 -0.21
N ASN A 57 -20.49 1.34 -0.14
CA ASN A 57 -21.19 2.44 0.50
C ASN A 57 -22.26 3.11 -0.37
N LYS A 58 -22.37 2.78 -1.66
CA LYS A 58 -23.34 3.38 -2.59
C LYS A 58 -23.28 4.91 -2.61
N LYS A 59 -22.09 5.48 -2.39
CA LYS A 59 -21.81 6.92 -2.24
C LYS A 59 -22.61 7.61 -1.13
N ASP A 60 -23.01 6.88 -0.09
CA ASP A 60 -23.68 7.43 1.09
C ASP A 60 -22.71 8.30 1.90
N PRO A 61 -22.92 9.63 2.01
CA PRO A 61 -22.01 10.54 2.69
C PRO A 61 -21.97 10.35 4.21
N ALA A 62 -22.91 9.62 4.80
CA ALA A 62 -22.89 9.28 6.22
C ALA A 62 -21.90 8.16 6.55
N LYS A 63 -21.41 7.44 5.53
CA LYS A 63 -20.48 6.31 5.68
C LYS A 63 -19.03 6.70 5.46
N THR A 64 -18.15 5.81 5.89
CA THR A 64 -16.71 5.92 5.82
C THR A 64 -16.09 4.72 5.12
N ILE A 65 -14.86 4.91 4.65
CA ILE A 65 -14.00 3.87 4.09
C ILE A 65 -12.70 3.90 4.87
N THR A 66 -12.26 2.77 5.41
CA THR A 66 -11.01 2.66 6.14
C THR A 66 -9.99 1.92 5.29
N ILE A 67 -8.80 2.50 5.16
CA ILE A 67 -7.63 1.85 4.54
C ILE A 67 -6.62 1.57 5.65
N GLY A 68 -6.56 0.32 6.08
CA GLY A 68 -5.50 -0.20 6.93
C GLY A 68 -4.29 -0.57 6.10
N PHE A 69 -3.09 -0.40 6.63
CA PHE A 69 -1.89 -0.93 6.01
C PHE A 69 -0.88 -1.41 7.04
N SER A 70 -0.16 -2.45 6.66
CA SER A 70 0.94 -2.99 7.45
C SER A 70 2.06 -3.43 6.53
N ILE A 71 3.30 -3.32 7.02
CA ILE A 71 4.48 -3.74 6.28
C ILE A 71 5.40 -4.56 7.18
N SER A 72 5.99 -5.58 6.58
CA SER A 72 7.04 -6.42 7.14
C SER A 72 8.23 -6.46 6.17
N ASP A 73 9.28 -7.19 6.55
CA ASP A 73 10.46 -7.38 5.69
C ASP A 73 10.15 -8.13 4.38
N LYS A 74 8.99 -8.76 4.28
CA LYS A 74 8.61 -9.61 3.14
C LYS A 74 7.39 -9.10 2.39
N GLU A 75 6.47 -8.44 3.07
CA GLU A 75 5.13 -8.20 2.56
C GLU A 75 4.58 -6.87 3.05
N MET A 76 3.93 -6.15 2.15
CA MET A 76 3.06 -5.02 2.44
C MET A 76 1.62 -5.45 2.18
N ILE A 77 0.75 -5.22 3.16
CA ILE A 77 -0.65 -5.61 3.13
C ILE A 77 -1.49 -4.36 3.29
N PHE A 78 -2.48 -4.19 2.41
CA PHE A 78 -3.50 -3.16 2.53
C PHE A 78 -4.88 -3.78 2.74
N GLU A 79 -5.65 -3.23 3.67
CA GLU A 79 -7.03 -3.62 3.93
C GLU A 79 -7.94 -2.44 3.63
N VAL A 80 -8.78 -2.54 2.61
CA VAL A 80 -9.78 -1.52 2.28
C VAL A 80 -11.15 -2.02 2.72
N ARG A 81 -11.79 -1.25 3.60
CA ARG A 81 -13.04 -1.62 4.26
C ARG A 81 -14.11 -0.56 4.07
N ASP A 82 -15.31 -1.00 3.72
CA ASP A 82 -16.52 -0.18 3.64
C ASP A 82 -17.58 -0.56 4.71
N GLU A 83 -18.62 0.26 4.81
CA GLU A 83 -19.76 0.09 5.72
C GLU A 83 -21.04 -0.33 4.96
N GLY A 84 -20.84 -0.97 3.79
CA GLY A 84 -21.89 -1.53 2.96
C GLY A 84 -22.46 -2.83 3.50
N GLU A 85 -23.32 -3.45 2.70
CA GLU A 85 -23.93 -4.75 2.99
C GLU A 85 -22.96 -5.92 2.70
N GLY A 86 -21.87 -5.64 1.99
CA GLY A 86 -20.94 -6.65 1.50
C GLY A 86 -21.46 -7.38 0.27
N PHE A 87 -20.72 -8.39 -0.15
CA PHE A 87 -21.09 -9.27 -1.25
C PHE A 87 -20.47 -10.65 -1.07
N ASP A 88 -21.14 -11.67 -1.62
CA ASP A 88 -20.57 -13.00 -1.73
C ASP A 88 -19.53 -13.00 -2.87
N HIS A 89 -18.27 -12.84 -2.51
CA HIS A 89 -17.17 -12.81 -3.46
C HIS A 89 -17.00 -14.13 -4.22
N LEU A 90 -17.32 -15.29 -3.60
CA LEU A 90 -17.24 -16.58 -4.27
C LEU A 90 -18.31 -16.68 -5.34
N LEU A 91 -19.54 -16.28 -5.02
CA LEU A 91 -20.62 -16.23 -6.01
C LEU A 91 -20.30 -15.24 -7.12
N PHE A 92 -19.86 -14.02 -6.75
CA PHE A 92 -19.55 -12.95 -7.69
C PHE A 92 -18.46 -13.36 -8.68
N LEU A 93 -17.35 -13.95 -8.23
CA LEU A 93 -16.26 -14.40 -9.10
C LEU A 93 -16.67 -15.54 -10.05
N ASN A 94 -17.69 -16.32 -9.70
CA ASN A 94 -18.19 -17.41 -10.53
C ASN A 94 -19.23 -16.97 -11.58
N THR A 95 -19.88 -15.81 -11.40
CA THR A 95 -20.79 -15.23 -12.39
C THR A 95 -20.02 -14.37 -13.38
N ARG A 96 -19.73 -14.89 -14.58
CA ARG A 96 -19.15 -14.06 -15.65
C ARG A 96 -20.14 -12.95 -16.05
N HIS A 97 -19.61 -11.79 -16.47
CA HIS A 97 -20.29 -10.74 -17.26
C HIS A 97 -20.86 -9.50 -16.54
N SER A 98 -20.19 -8.95 -15.52
CA SER A 98 -20.47 -7.58 -15.06
C SER A 98 -19.27 -6.65 -15.27
N ASP A 99 -19.49 -5.37 -15.59
CA ASP A 99 -18.40 -4.37 -15.67
C ASP A 99 -17.65 -4.24 -14.32
N ASN A 100 -18.36 -4.52 -13.21
CA ASN A 100 -17.82 -4.53 -11.84
C ASN A 100 -16.78 -5.64 -11.61
N GLN A 101 -16.78 -6.69 -12.44
CA GLN A 101 -15.79 -7.77 -12.36
C GLN A 101 -14.39 -7.30 -12.70
N ARG A 102 -14.29 -6.36 -13.66
CA ARG A 102 -13.01 -5.88 -14.19
C ARG A 102 -12.18 -5.20 -13.11
N GLY A 103 -12.81 -4.52 -12.16
CA GLY A 103 -12.12 -3.88 -11.05
C GLY A 103 -11.39 -4.88 -10.15
N ILE A 104 -12.08 -5.95 -9.76
CA ILE A 104 -11.48 -7.01 -8.93
C ILE A 104 -10.40 -7.77 -9.72
N GLU A 105 -10.66 -8.09 -11.00
CA GLU A 105 -9.68 -8.72 -11.88
C GLU A 105 -8.42 -7.86 -12.05
N LEU A 106 -8.59 -6.53 -12.16
CA LEU A 106 -7.48 -5.60 -12.25
C LEU A 106 -6.65 -5.61 -10.97
N ILE A 107 -7.27 -5.53 -9.80
CA ILE A 107 -6.59 -5.64 -8.50
C ILE A 107 -5.81 -6.97 -8.41
N GLN A 108 -6.43 -8.08 -8.81
CA GLN A 108 -5.78 -9.39 -8.83
C GLN A 108 -4.60 -9.45 -9.80
N SER A 109 -4.66 -8.76 -10.94
CA SER A 109 -3.59 -8.79 -11.94
C SER A 109 -2.33 -8.02 -11.53
N VAL A 110 -2.45 -7.05 -10.62
CA VAL A 110 -1.34 -6.18 -10.18
C VAL A 110 -0.83 -6.52 -8.77
N SER A 111 -1.46 -7.44 -8.06
CA SER A 111 -1.11 -7.85 -6.69
C SER A 111 -0.70 -9.33 -6.62
N ASP A 112 -0.03 -9.71 -5.53
CA ASP A 112 0.41 -11.10 -5.33
C ASP A 112 -0.70 -11.98 -4.75
N LYS A 113 -1.57 -11.40 -3.91
CA LYS A 113 -2.70 -12.10 -3.29
C LYS A 113 -3.82 -11.12 -2.96
N VAL A 114 -5.06 -11.57 -3.12
CA VAL A 114 -6.26 -10.85 -2.72
C VAL A 114 -7.13 -11.76 -1.86
N GLU A 115 -7.61 -11.24 -0.74
CA GLU A 115 -8.54 -11.93 0.15
C GLU A 115 -9.74 -11.05 0.45
N PHE A 116 -10.91 -11.67 0.65
CA PHE A 116 -12.11 -10.98 1.08
C PHE A 116 -12.51 -11.46 2.47
N SER A 117 -12.93 -10.52 3.31
CA SER A 117 -13.40 -10.81 4.67
C SER A 117 -14.65 -9.98 4.99
N GLU A 118 -15.25 -10.26 6.13
CA GLU A 118 -16.44 -9.54 6.63
C GLU A 118 -17.61 -9.50 5.64
N ASN A 119 -17.93 -10.67 5.09
CA ASN A 119 -18.96 -10.83 4.07
C ASN A 119 -18.68 -9.96 2.82
N GLY A 120 -17.41 -9.79 2.44
CA GLY A 120 -17.01 -9.05 1.25
C GLY A 120 -16.86 -7.54 1.44
N ARG A 121 -17.03 -7.02 2.66
CA ARG A 121 -16.88 -5.59 2.98
C ARG A 121 -15.43 -5.15 3.18
N CYS A 122 -14.52 -6.10 3.25
CA CYS A 122 -13.11 -5.84 3.46
C CYS A 122 -12.30 -6.65 2.45
N ILE A 123 -11.57 -5.95 1.59
CA ILE A 123 -10.60 -6.54 0.66
C ILE A 123 -9.19 -6.36 1.23
N SER A 124 -8.43 -7.44 1.31
CA SER A 124 -7.02 -7.44 1.69
C SER A 124 -6.16 -7.68 0.45
N ILE A 125 -5.18 -6.81 0.20
CA ILE A 125 -4.34 -6.79 -0.99
C ILE A 125 -2.89 -6.89 -0.56
N HIS A 126 -2.20 -7.90 -1.07
CA HIS A 126 -0.85 -8.25 -0.65
C HIS A 126 0.16 -7.98 -1.76
N PHE A 127 1.28 -7.38 -1.37
CA PHE A 127 2.44 -7.14 -2.23
C PHE A 127 3.69 -7.71 -1.56
N ASN A 128 4.38 -8.63 -2.23
CA ASN A 128 5.66 -9.16 -1.80
C ASN A 128 6.75 -8.13 -2.06
N VAL A 129 7.28 -7.54 -1.00
CA VAL A 129 8.30 -6.48 -1.04
C VAL A 129 9.66 -6.97 -0.53
N ALA A 130 9.90 -8.28 -0.48
CA ALA A 130 11.16 -8.86 0.00
C ALA A 130 12.40 -8.39 -0.78
N SER A 131 12.23 -8.07 -2.07
CA SER A 131 13.28 -7.52 -2.93
C SER A 131 13.64 -6.05 -2.59
N VAL A 132 12.66 -5.28 -2.10
CA VAL A 132 12.87 -3.88 -1.70
C VAL A 132 13.73 -3.78 -0.44
N ASN A 133 13.51 -4.66 0.54
CA ASN A 133 14.27 -4.62 1.80
C ASN A 133 15.76 -5.00 1.65
N LYS A 134 16.11 -5.82 0.64
CA LYS A 134 17.52 -6.06 0.28
C LYS A 134 18.20 -4.77 -0.17
N ASN A 135 17.52 -3.97 -0.98
CA ASN A 135 18.03 -2.68 -1.43
C ASN A 135 18.10 -1.66 -0.28
N MET A 136 17.09 -1.62 0.59
CA MET A 136 17.08 -0.74 1.77
C MET A 136 18.23 -1.06 2.75
N SER A 137 18.56 -2.35 2.93
CA SER A 137 19.69 -2.79 3.75
C SER A 137 21.04 -2.40 3.13
N GLN A 138 21.20 -2.56 1.81
CA GLN A 138 22.40 -2.13 1.09
C GLN A 138 22.57 -0.60 1.09
N SER A 139 21.48 0.16 0.91
CA SER A 139 21.50 1.63 0.96
C SER A 139 21.81 2.17 2.35
N ARG A 140 21.32 1.52 3.42
CA ARG A 140 21.72 1.85 4.81
C ARG A 140 23.20 1.55 5.05
N MET A 141 23.72 0.44 4.52
CA MET A 141 25.15 0.11 4.62
C MET A 141 26.05 1.09 3.84
N SER A 142 25.64 1.52 2.64
CA SER A 142 26.42 2.47 1.84
C SER A 142 26.40 3.89 2.42
N ALA A 143 25.23 4.36 2.91
CA ALA A 143 25.11 5.64 3.59
C ALA A 143 25.93 5.68 4.91
N PHE A 144 26.01 4.56 5.63
CA PHE A 144 26.86 4.44 6.81
C PHE A 144 28.35 4.49 6.46
N GLY A 145 28.78 3.81 5.38
CA GLY A 145 30.17 3.83 4.90
C GLY A 145 30.68 5.23 4.54
N GLN A 146 29.85 6.03 3.84
CA GLN A 146 30.16 7.41 3.44
C GLN A 146 30.39 8.35 4.64
N HIS A 147 29.66 8.13 5.75
CA HIS A 147 29.86 8.90 6.98
C HIS A 147 31.15 8.53 7.72
N THR A 148 31.59 7.28 7.65
CA THR A 148 32.84 6.83 8.31
C THR A 148 34.10 7.31 7.59
N GLU A 149 34.08 7.38 6.26
CA GLU A 149 35.23 7.90 5.47
C GLU A 149 35.38 9.41 5.61
N SER A 150 34.29 10.18 5.52
CA SER A 150 34.33 11.65 5.71
C SER A 150 34.83 12.09 7.09
N SER A 151 34.64 11.24 8.11
CA SER A 151 35.13 11.47 9.47
C SER A 151 36.62 11.15 9.64
N ARG A 152 37.17 10.20 8.87
CA ARG A 152 38.60 9.87 8.86
C ARG A 152 39.44 10.92 8.14
N THR A 153 38.96 11.43 7.00
CA THR A 153 39.73 12.40 6.20
C THR A 153 39.91 13.75 6.93
N LYS A 154 38.91 14.18 7.73
CA LYS A 154 39.04 15.42 8.53
C LYS A 154 40.04 15.31 9.68
N GLN A 155 40.18 14.12 10.27
CA GLN A 155 41.10 13.89 11.40
C GLN A 155 42.57 13.81 10.96
N GLU A 156 42.83 13.33 9.73
CA GLU A 156 44.19 13.29 9.18
C GLU A 156 44.70 14.68 8.73
N ASP A 157 43.82 15.56 8.22
CA ASP A 157 44.21 16.92 7.82
C ASP A 157 44.47 17.86 9.01
N GLU A 158 43.82 17.65 10.16
CA GLU A 158 44.11 18.41 11.38
C GLU A 158 45.41 17.96 12.06
N SER A 159 45.81 16.69 11.90
CA SER A 159 47.05 16.15 12.49
C SER A 159 48.33 16.60 11.78
N LYS A 160 48.23 17.10 10.54
CA LYS A 160 49.37 17.57 9.72
C LYS A 160 49.62 19.08 9.81
N ARG A 161 48.81 19.82 10.58
CA ARG A 161 48.91 21.28 10.73
C ARG A 161 49.52 21.76 12.06
N ASN A 162 49.98 20.84 12.91
CA ASN A 162 50.73 21.16 14.14
C ASN A 162 52.17 20.66 14.07
#